data_AF-A0A377M6I1-F1
#
_entry.id   AF-A0A377M6I1-F1
#
_cell.length_a   1.000
_cell.length_b   1.000
_cell.length_c   1.000
_cell.angle_alpha   90.00
_cell.angle_beta   90.00
_cell.angle_gamma   90.00
#
_symmetry.space_group_name_H-M   'P 1'
#
loop_
_entity.id
_entity.type
_entity.pdbx_description
1 polymer ?
#
loop_
_entity_poly.entity_id
_entity_poly.type
_entity_poly.pdbx_seq_one_letter_code
_entity_poly.pdbx_strand_id
1 'polypeptide(L)'
;MPLQQNLFAVMEKLREIYPQRQFVMSRFEEVFDHIEARRDELATLKGEFIDGKYMRVHRTIGSTRMDIKIAHARIENKIVNVLEPLATLAWTLGFDYHHGLLEKMWKEILKNHAHDSIGCCCSDKVHREIVSRFELAEDMADNLVRFYMRKIVDNMPQSDADKLVMFNLMPWPREEVMNTTIRLRASQFRLRDEKGNEIPYFIRSARELDPGLIDRQIVHYGNYEPFMEFDIQLSQILPSMGYRTLFIEPHVAGKVLSPAQNTGALLENAFWQIDINDDGTLRLRDKETA
;
A
#
# COMPACT_ATOMS: atom_id res chain seq x y z
N MET A 1 -6.18 -8.73 -34.58
CA MET A 1 -6.49 -9.21 -35.94
C MET A 1 -5.19 -9.60 -36.62
N PRO A 2 -5.14 -10.69 -37.40
CA PRO A 2 -3.98 -11.01 -38.22
C PRO A 2 -3.66 -9.87 -39.20
N LEU A 3 -2.40 -9.74 -39.57
CA LEU A 3 -1.99 -8.78 -40.60
C LEU A 3 -2.66 -9.13 -41.94
N GLN A 4 -3.21 -8.11 -42.60
CA GLN A 4 -3.88 -8.27 -43.88
C GLN A 4 -2.86 -8.44 -45.02
N GLN A 5 -2.66 -9.70 -45.44
CA GLN A 5 -1.62 -10.05 -46.42
C GLN A 5 -1.85 -9.46 -47.82
N ASN A 6 -3.11 -9.25 -48.21
CA ASN A 6 -3.47 -8.72 -49.52
C ASN A 6 -3.70 -7.20 -49.52
N LEU A 7 -3.20 -6.47 -48.51
CA LEU A 7 -3.44 -5.03 -48.36
C LEU A 7 -3.13 -4.23 -49.64
N PHE A 8 -2.00 -4.52 -50.29
CA PHE A 8 -1.63 -3.83 -51.53
C PHE A 8 -2.62 -4.06 -52.67
N ALA A 9 -3.11 -5.30 -52.86
CA ALA A 9 -4.13 -5.59 -53.88
C ALA A 9 -5.45 -4.85 -53.58
N VAL A 10 -5.82 -4.76 -52.30
CA VAL A 10 -7.00 -3.98 -51.89
C VAL A 10 -6.79 -2.50 -52.16
N MET A 11 -5.61 -1.96 -51.85
CA MET A 11 -5.29 -0.56 -52.14
C MET A 11 -5.34 -0.24 -53.63
N GLU A 12 -4.79 -1.10 -54.51
CA GLU A 12 -4.91 -0.92 -55.96
C GLU A 12 -6.36 -0.93 -56.41
N LYS A 13 -7.18 -1.86 -55.88
CA LYS A 13 -8.60 -1.91 -56.22
C LYS A 13 -9.35 -0.66 -55.74
N LEU A 14 -9.01 -0.13 -54.56
CA LEU A 14 -9.59 1.11 -54.05
C LEU A 14 -9.24 2.32 -54.92
N ARG A 15 -8.01 2.39 -55.44
CA ARG A 15 -7.59 3.44 -56.39
C ARG A 15 -8.33 3.34 -57.72
N GLU A 16 -8.58 2.13 -58.21
CA GLU A 16 -9.38 1.90 -59.42
C GLU A 16 -10.84 2.33 -59.24
N ILE A 17 -11.48 1.97 -58.13
CA ILE A 17 -12.90 2.24 -57.89
C ILE A 17 -13.16 3.71 -57.51
N TYR A 18 -12.21 4.37 -56.82
CA TYR A 18 -12.35 5.74 -56.35
C TYR A 18 -11.19 6.62 -56.82
N PRO A 19 -11.08 6.90 -58.14
CA PRO A 19 -9.95 7.64 -58.73
C PRO A 19 -9.82 9.08 -58.23
N GLN A 20 -10.88 9.66 -57.68
CA GLN A 20 -10.91 10.99 -57.07
C GLN A 20 -10.33 11.03 -55.64
N ARG A 21 -9.99 9.87 -55.05
CA ARG A 21 -9.44 9.76 -53.69
C ARG A 21 -8.01 9.24 -53.73
N GLN A 22 -7.18 9.73 -52.82
CA GLN A 22 -5.81 9.25 -52.67
C GLN A 22 -5.74 8.21 -51.54
N PHE A 23 -5.28 7.00 -51.88
CA PHE A 23 -5.06 5.92 -50.91
C PHE A 23 -3.56 5.72 -50.67
N VAL A 24 -3.13 5.94 -49.42
CA VAL A 24 -1.74 5.84 -48.97
C VAL A 24 -1.60 4.85 -47.83
N MET A 25 -0.48 4.12 -47.81
CA MET A 25 -0.08 3.35 -46.65
C MET A 25 0.74 4.28 -45.76
N SER A 26 0.13 4.71 -44.65
CA SER A 26 0.65 5.79 -43.81
C SER A 26 0.92 5.29 -42.39
N ARG A 27 1.36 6.21 -41.54
CA ARG A 27 1.65 6.03 -40.11
C ARG A 27 0.93 7.12 -39.31
N PHE A 28 0.84 6.94 -38.00
CA PHE A 28 0.08 7.88 -37.15
C PHE A 28 0.66 9.30 -37.19
N GLU A 29 1.97 9.43 -37.33
CA GLU A 29 2.69 10.70 -37.36
C GLU A 29 2.19 11.60 -38.50
N GLU A 30 2.09 11.07 -39.73
CA GLU A 30 1.59 11.83 -40.88
C GLU A 30 0.12 12.25 -40.70
N VAL A 31 -0.69 11.39 -40.09
CA VAL A 31 -2.09 11.71 -39.76
C VAL A 31 -2.15 12.84 -38.73
N PHE A 32 -1.30 12.80 -37.70
CA PHE A 32 -1.24 13.86 -36.69
C PHE A 32 -0.74 15.18 -37.26
N ASP A 33 0.24 15.18 -38.15
CA ASP A 33 0.70 16.39 -38.84
C ASP A 33 -0.44 17.08 -39.62
N HIS A 34 -1.25 16.29 -40.32
CA HIS A 34 -2.43 16.80 -41.03
C HIS A 34 -3.52 17.34 -40.10
N ILE A 35 -3.75 16.70 -38.94
CA ILE A 35 -4.72 17.15 -37.94
C ILE A 35 -4.25 18.46 -37.31
N GLU A 36 -2.97 18.54 -36.94
CA GLU A 36 -2.38 19.71 -36.27
C GLU A 36 -2.40 20.94 -37.19
N ALA A 37 -2.12 20.76 -38.48
CA ALA A 37 -2.22 21.84 -39.48
C ALA A 37 -3.62 22.44 -39.62
N ARG A 38 -4.67 21.75 -39.13
CA ARG A 38 -6.06 22.21 -39.16
C ARG A 38 -6.63 22.46 -37.77
N ARG A 39 -5.78 22.50 -36.73
CA ARG A 39 -6.20 22.63 -35.33
C ARG A 39 -7.22 23.74 -35.12
N ASP A 40 -7.00 24.92 -35.71
CA ASP A 40 -7.82 26.11 -35.52
C ASP A 40 -9.25 25.96 -36.09
N GLU A 41 -9.47 24.98 -36.97
CA GLU A 41 -10.78 24.65 -37.55
C GLU A 41 -11.55 23.61 -36.71
N LEU A 42 -10.90 22.97 -35.73
CA LEU A 42 -11.45 21.86 -34.96
C LEU A 42 -12.11 22.32 -33.65
N ALA A 43 -13.16 21.60 -33.24
CA ALA A 43 -13.83 21.85 -31.97
C ALA A 43 -12.93 21.48 -30.77
N THR A 44 -12.94 22.32 -29.73
CA THR A 44 -12.27 22.03 -28.45
C THR A 44 -13.24 21.39 -27.46
N LEU A 45 -12.89 20.21 -26.94
CA LEU A 45 -13.62 19.52 -25.88
C LEU A 45 -12.83 19.64 -24.55
N LYS A 46 -13.53 19.81 -23.42
CA LYS A 46 -12.93 19.97 -22.09
C LYS A 46 -13.59 19.05 -21.06
N GLY A 47 -12.83 18.67 -20.04
CA GLY A 47 -13.29 17.79 -18.94
C GLY A 47 -12.94 16.32 -19.16
N GLU A 48 -13.47 15.45 -18.30
CA GLU A 48 -13.30 14.00 -18.42
C GLU A 48 -14.21 13.41 -19.50
N PHE A 49 -13.67 12.50 -20.32
CA PHE A 49 -14.44 11.86 -21.39
C PHE A 49 -15.08 10.54 -20.93
N ILE A 50 -15.99 10.65 -19.96
CA ILE A 50 -16.65 9.51 -19.28
C ILE A 50 -18.12 9.29 -19.70
N ASP A 51 -18.58 10.07 -20.68
CA ASP A 51 -19.94 10.00 -21.22
C ASP A 51 -19.96 9.45 -22.64
N GLY A 52 -20.96 8.61 -22.89
CA GLY A 52 -21.18 8.01 -24.20
C GLY A 52 -21.92 8.95 -25.12
N LYS A 53 -21.37 9.23 -26.31
CA LYS A 53 -22.10 9.95 -27.37
C LYS A 53 -22.89 9.00 -28.28
N TYR A 54 -22.23 7.94 -28.74
CA TYR A 54 -22.80 6.97 -29.70
C TYR A 54 -22.79 5.53 -29.17
N MET A 55 -22.08 5.27 -28.07
CA MET A 55 -21.98 3.95 -27.45
C MET A 55 -21.98 4.09 -25.92
N ARG A 56 -22.38 3.01 -25.24
CA ARG A 56 -22.41 2.96 -23.78
C ARG A 56 -21.00 3.06 -23.17
N VAL A 57 -20.94 3.60 -21.95
CA VAL A 57 -19.74 3.58 -21.11
C VAL A 57 -19.88 2.47 -20.08
N HIS A 58 -18.82 1.68 -19.88
CA HIS A 58 -18.80 0.54 -18.97
C HIS A 58 -18.62 0.95 -17.49
N ARG A 59 -19.47 1.85 -16.97
CA ARG A 59 -19.31 2.41 -15.61
C ARG A 59 -19.32 1.38 -14.49
N THR A 60 -20.01 0.25 -14.67
CA THR A 60 -20.07 -0.83 -13.67
C THR A 60 -18.80 -1.70 -13.63
N ILE A 61 -17.81 -1.45 -14.50
CA ILE A 61 -16.54 -2.21 -14.50
C ILE A 61 -15.74 -2.01 -13.20
N GLY A 62 -15.96 -0.88 -12.51
CA GLY A 62 -15.35 -0.61 -11.21
C GLY A 62 -15.78 -1.58 -10.11
N SER A 63 -16.94 -2.22 -10.24
CA SER A 63 -17.47 -3.16 -9.23
C SER A 63 -17.29 -4.64 -9.61
N THR A 64 -16.72 -4.96 -10.77
CA THR A 64 -16.42 -6.35 -11.15
C THR A 64 -15.24 -6.84 -10.32
N ARG A 65 -15.30 -8.07 -9.77
CA ARG A 65 -14.15 -8.69 -9.08
C ARG A 65 -13.44 -7.74 -8.10
N MET A 66 -14.21 -7.22 -7.14
CA MET A 66 -13.71 -6.25 -6.16
C MET A 66 -12.52 -6.79 -5.35
N ASP A 67 -12.44 -8.12 -5.18
CA ASP A 67 -11.28 -8.82 -4.64
C ASP A 67 -9.96 -8.41 -5.32
N ILE A 68 -9.96 -8.36 -6.66
CA ILE A 68 -8.79 -7.98 -7.46
C ILE A 68 -8.50 -6.48 -7.32
N LYS A 69 -9.54 -5.63 -7.29
CA LYS A 69 -9.36 -4.17 -7.14
C LYS A 69 -8.80 -3.80 -5.77
N ILE A 70 -9.26 -4.45 -4.71
CA ILE A 70 -8.75 -4.29 -3.34
C ILE A 70 -7.29 -4.72 -3.27
N ALA A 71 -6.95 -5.88 -3.85
CA ALA A 71 -5.57 -6.35 -3.91
C ALA A 71 -4.68 -5.35 -4.66
N HIS A 72 -5.11 -4.89 -5.85
CA HIS A 72 -4.40 -3.90 -6.63
C HIS A 72 -4.15 -2.61 -5.83
N ALA A 73 -5.19 -2.00 -5.25
CA ALA A 73 -5.08 -0.77 -4.48
C ALA A 73 -4.12 -0.92 -3.28
N ARG A 74 -4.16 -2.06 -2.59
CA ARG A 74 -3.25 -2.38 -1.48
C ARG A 74 -1.79 -2.46 -1.95
N ILE A 75 -1.54 -3.13 -3.07
CA ILE A 75 -0.19 -3.34 -3.61
C ILE A 75 0.39 -2.05 -4.16
N GLU A 76 -0.38 -1.32 -4.96
CA GLU A 76 0.03 -0.02 -5.49
C GLU A 76 0.32 0.96 -4.33
N ASN A 77 -0.55 1.03 -3.33
CA ASN A 77 -0.32 1.84 -2.14
C ASN A 77 0.96 1.43 -1.39
N LYS A 78 1.21 0.12 -1.25
CA LYS A 78 2.43 -0.40 -0.61
C LYS A 78 3.68 -0.04 -1.41
N ILE A 79 3.66 -0.10 -2.74
CA ILE A 79 4.81 0.29 -3.56
C ILE A 79 5.04 1.80 -3.47
N VAL A 80 4.01 2.61 -3.75
CA VAL A 80 4.11 4.07 -3.89
C VAL A 80 4.26 4.79 -2.55
N ASN A 81 3.50 4.41 -1.53
CA ASN A 81 3.39 5.18 -0.28
C ASN A 81 4.15 4.56 0.90
N VAL A 82 4.69 3.34 0.74
CA VAL A 82 5.48 2.67 1.78
C VAL A 82 6.89 2.39 1.26
N LEU A 83 7.01 1.55 0.24
CA LEU A 83 8.31 1.06 -0.20
C LEU A 83 9.18 2.15 -0.83
N GLU A 84 8.67 2.93 -1.78
CA GLU A 84 9.44 3.99 -2.44
C GLU A 84 9.90 5.10 -1.47
N PRO A 85 9.05 5.61 -0.57
CA PRO A 85 9.48 6.54 0.49
C PRO A 85 10.52 5.94 1.43
N LEU A 86 10.34 4.69 1.86
CA LEU A 86 11.28 4.02 2.76
C LEU A 86 12.63 3.75 2.07
N ALA A 87 12.61 3.34 0.80
CA ALA A 87 13.82 3.14 0.00
C ALA A 87 14.56 4.47 -0.19
N THR A 88 13.82 5.56 -0.40
CA THR A 88 14.39 6.92 -0.50
C THR A 88 15.01 7.35 0.82
N LEU A 89 14.35 7.10 1.95
CA LEU A 89 14.91 7.36 3.28
C LEU A 89 16.16 6.53 3.56
N ALA A 90 16.18 5.25 3.17
CA ALA A 90 17.37 4.42 3.27
C ALA A 90 18.51 4.99 2.40
N TRP A 91 18.19 5.46 1.20
CA TRP A 91 19.16 6.03 0.28
C TRP A 91 19.78 7.33 0.79
N THR A 92 19.01 8.21 1.42
CA THR A 92 19.55 9.43 2.05
C THR A 92 20.47 9.12 3.24
N LEU A 93 20.32 7.94 3.86
CA LEU A 93 21.21 7.42 4.89
C LEU A 93 22.45 6.68 4.33
N GLY A 94 22.61 6.65 3.00
CA GLY A 94 23.77 6.06 2.33
C GLY A 94 23.61 4.58 1.93
N PHE A 95 22.42 4.00 2.04
CA PHE A 95 22.15 2.65 1.54
C PHE A 95 21.79 2.64 0.05
N ASP A 96 21.91 1.48 -0.60
CA ASP A 96 21.57 1.34 -2.01
C ASP A 96 20.06 1.45 -2.27
N TYR A 97 19.69 2.19 -3.31
CA TYR A 97 18.34 2.19 -3.85
C TYR A 97 18.18 1.08 -4.89
N HIS A 98 17.38 0.07 -4.58
CA HIS A 98 17.22 -1.14 -5.39
C HIS A 98 16.31 -0.92 -6.63
N HIS A 99 16.73 -0.07 -7.57
CA HIS A 99 15.96 0.31 -8.77
C HIS A 99 15.44 -0.90 -9.55
N GLY A 100 16.28 -1.91 -9.80
CA GLY A 100 15.88 -3.09 -10.59
C GLY A 100 14.78 -3.93 -9.93
N LEU A 101 14.70 -3.96 -8.60
CA LEU A 101 13.62 -4.64 -7.89
C LEU A 101 12.30 -3.88 -8.02
N LEU A 102 12.34 -2.55 -7.86
CA LEU A 102 11.19 -1.68 -8.06
C LEU A 102 10.66 -1.73 -9.49
N GLU A 103 11.55 -1.64 -10.48
CA GLU A 103 11.17 -1.78 -11.89
C GLU A 103 10.51 -3.14 -12.16
N LYS A 104 11.06 -4.22 -11.61
CA LYS A 104 10.47 -5.55 -11.75
C LYS A 104 9.06 -5.62 -11.14
N MET A 105 8.86 -5.07 -9.95
CA MET A 105 7.53 -5.01 -9.30
C MET A 105 6.53 -4.22 -10.13
N TRP A 106 6.91 -3.03 -10.59
CA TRP A 106 6.07 -2.21 -11.46
C TRP A 106 5.70 -2.92 -12.75
N LYS A 107 6.68 -3.54 -13.43
CA LYS A 107 6.42 -4.34 -14.63
C LYS A 107 5.47 -5.51 -14.36
N GLU A 108 5.51 -6.10 -13.16
CA GLU A 108 4.63 -7.20 -12.82
C GLU A 108 3.18 -6.74 -12.64
N ILE A 109 2.95 -5.64 -11.92
CA ILE A 109 1.60 -5.10 -11.74
C ILE A 109 1.05 -4.46 -13.02
N LEU A 110 1.89 -3.77 -13.81
CA LEU A 110 1.47 -3.12 -15.07
C LEU A 110 0.98 -4.13 -16.11
N LYS A 111 1.42 -5.39 -16.08
CA LYS A 111 0.85 -6.46 -16.92
C LYS A 111 -0.64 -6.67 -16.65
N ASN A 112 -1.10 -6.41 -15.43
CA ASN A 112 -2.50 -6.52 -15.03
C ASN A 112 -3.31 -5.25 -15.33
N HIS A 113 -2.68 -4.13 -15.70
CA HIS A 113 -3.36 -2.84 -15.92
C HIS A 113 -3.95 -2.70 -17.33
N ALA A 114 -3.77 -3.71 -18.19
CA ALA A 114 -4.53 -3.80 -19.42
C ALA A 114 -6.04 -3.73 -19.10
N HIS A 115 -6.79 -2.95 -19.89
CA HIS A 115 -8.20 -2.64 -19.59
C HIS A 115 -9.05 -3.88 -19.33
N ASP A 116 -8.86 -4.95 -20.11
CA ASP A 116 -9.61 -6.20 -19.91
C ASP A 116 -9.23 -6.92 -18.61
N SER A 117 -7.96 -6.81 -18.21
CA SER A 117 -7.41 -7.45 -17.02
C SER A 117 -7.86 -6.76 -15.75
N ILE A 118 -7.57 -5.46 -15.58
CA ILE A 118 -8.00 -4.71 -14.39
C ILE A 118 -9.50 -4.46 -14.39
N GLY A 119 -10.11 -4.34 -15.58
CA GLY A 119 -11.56 -4.31 -15.73
C GLY A 119 -12.25 -5.65 -15.46
N CYS A 120 -11.47 -6.73 -15.36
CA CYS A 120 -11.91 -8.09 -15.07
C CYS A 120 -13.05 -8.57 -15.98
N CYS A 121 -12.91 -8.33 -17.28
CA CYS A 121 -13.77 -8.88 -18.33
C CYS A 121 -13.09 -10.03 -19.10
N CYS A 122 -12.17 -10.74 -18.43
CA CYS A 122 -11.52 -11.94 -18.95
C CYS A 122 -12.16 -13.23 -18.39
N SER A 123 -11.63 -14.38 -18.81
CA SER A 123 -12.00 -15.67 -18.22
C SER A 123 -11.38 -15.86 -16.84
N ASP A 124 -11.96 -16.78 -16.04
CA ASP A 124 -11.43 -17.10 -14.72
C ASP A 124 -9.99 -17.61 -14.72
N LYS A 125 -9.58 -18.29 -15.80
CA LYS A 125 -8.19 -18.70 -15.98
C LYS A 125 -7.25 -17.49 -15.99
N VAL A 126 -7.59 -16.46 -16.76
CA VAL A 126 -6.81 -15.22 -16.84
C VAL A 126 -6.85 -14.48 -15.51
N HIS A 127 -8.00 -14.46 -14.82
CA HIS A 127 -8.10 -13.86 -13.49
C HIS A 127 -7.19 -14.52 -12.45
N ARG A 128 -7.02 -15.85 -12.49
CA ARG A 128 -6.06 -16.54 -11.60
C ARG A 128 -4.62 -16.11 -11.87
N GLU A 129 -4.24 -15.97 -13.14
CA GLU A 129 -2.91 -15.44 -13.48
C GLU A 129 -2.72 -14.00 -13.01
N ILE A 130 -3.74 -13.15 -13.17
CA ILE A 130 -3.72 -11.76 -12.66
C ILE A 130 -3.44 -11.74 -11.16
N VAL A 131 -4.16 -12.55 -10.38
CA VAL A 131 -3.98 -12.66 -8.93
C VAL A 131 -2.56 -13.11 -8.59
N SER A 132 -2.03 -14.15 -9.25
CA SER A 132 -0.65 -14.62 -8.99
C SER A 132 0.42 -13.56 -9.28
N ARG A 133 0.24 -12.71 -10.30
CA ARG A 133 1.16 -11.60 -10.57
C ARG A 133 1.11 -10.54 -9.47
N PHE A 134 -0.08 -10.27 -8.93
CA PHE A 134 -0.24 -9.36 -7.80
C PHE A 134 0.39 -9.91 -6.52
N GLU A 135 0.16 -11.19 -6.20
CA GLU A 135 0.80 -11.86 -5.05
C GLU A 135 2.34 -11.80 -5.15
N LEU A 136 2.89 -12.09 -6.32
CA LEU A 136 4.34 -11.99 -6.55
C LEU A 136 4.88 -10.57 -6.30
N ALA A 137 4.19 -9.54 -6.81
CA ALA A 137 4.59 -8.16 -6.58
C ALA A 137 4.47 -7.74 -5.11
N GLU A 138 3.42 -8.21 -4.42
CA GLU A 138 3.20 -7.96 -3.00
C GLU A 138 4.31 -8.57 -2.15
N ASP A 139 4.64 -9.84 -2.38
CA ASP A 139 5.72 -10.54 -1.68
C ASP A 139 7.07 -9.85 -1.87
N MET A 140 7.36 -9.39 -3.10
CA MET A 140 8.57 -8.62 -3.39
C MET A 140 8.59 -7.31 -2.59
N ALA A 141 7.47 -6.59 -2.53
CA ALA A 141 7.36 -5.34 -1.82
C ALA A 141 7.51 -5.53 -0.30
N ASP A 142 6.83 -6.52 0.28
CA ASP A 142 6.90 -6.83 1.71
C ASP A 142 8.31 -7.20 2.15
N ASN A 143 9.00 -8.02 1.37
CA ASN A 143 10.38 -8.40 1.67
C ASN A 143 11.33 -7.21 1.58
N LEU A 144 11.17 -6.35 0.57
CA LEU A 144 12.04 -5.19 0.41
C LEU A 144 11.76 -4.11 1.48
N VAL A 145 10.50 -3.93 1.89
CA VAL A 145 10.13 -3.07 3.03
C VAL A 145 10.81 -3.57 4.30
N ARG A 146 10.66 -4.86 4.63
CA ARG A 146 11.29 -5.46 5.82
C ARG A 146 12.81 -5.33 5.77
N PHE A 147 13.41 -5.54 4.60
CA PHE A 147 14.84 -5.38 4.39
C PHE A 147 15.29 -3.96 4.70
N TYR A 148 14.65 -2.93 4.14
CA TYR A 148 15.04 -1.54 4.41
C TYR A 148 14.79 -1.14 5.86
N MET A 149 13.65 -1.50 6.45
CA MET A 149 13.39 -1.25 7.88
C MET A 149 14.51 -1.86 8.73
N ARG A 150 14.87 -3.12 8.49
CA ARG A 150 15.91 -3.81 9.24
C ARG A 150 17.29 -3.18 9.00
N LYS A 151 17.63 -2.85 7.75
CA LYS A 151 18.89 -2.18 7.39
C LYS A 151 19.05 -0.85 8.11
N ILE A 152 18.00 -0.02 8.16
CA ILE A 152 18.05 1.25 8.87
C ILE A 152 18.25 1.01 10.37
N VAL A 153 17.44 0.14 10.99
CA VAL A 153 17.47 -0.10 12.44
C VAL A 153 18.79 -0.73 12.90
N ASP A 154 19.33 -1.71 12.17
CA ASP A 154 20.59 -2.39 12.51
C ASP A 154 21.82 -1.47 12.43
N ASN A 155 21.73 -0.36 11.68
CA ASN A 155 22.79 0.63 11.55
C ASN A 155 22.59 1.87 12.44
N MET A 156 21.55 1.89 13.29
CA MET A 156 21.42 2.93 14.31
C MET A 156 22.49 2.76 15.40
N PRO A 157 22.88 3.84 16.12
CA PRO A 157 23.86 3.77 17.22
C PRO A 157 23.56 2.64 18.20
N GLN A 158 24.58 1.87 18.58
CA GLN A 158 24.42 0.75 19.52
C GLN A 158 23.85 1.24 20.86
N SER A 159 22.97 0.43 21.45
CA SER A 159 22.33 0.67 22.74
C SER A 159 22.26 -0.66 23.49
N ASP A 160 22.39 -0.62 24.81
CA ASP A 160 22.24 -1.81 25.66
C ASP A 160 20.78 -2.29 25.73
N ALA A 161 19.83 -1.47 25.28
CA ALA A 161 18.41 -1.79 25.21
C ALA A 161 17.96 -2.09 23.77
N ASP A 162 17.04 -3.06 23.64
CA ASP A 162 16.36 -3.35 22.39
C ASP A 162 15.55 -2.14 21.90
N LYS A 163 15.39 -2.00 20.59
CA LYS A 163 14.74 -0.85 19.96
C LYS A 163 13.39 -1.23 19.35
N LEU A 164 12.39 -0.40 19.59
CA LEU A 164 11.12 -0.38 18.86
C LEU A 164 11.09 0.87 17.98
N VAL A 165 11.15 0.69 16.66
CA VAL A 165 11.21 1.80 15.70
C VAL A 165 9.94 1.86 14.87
N MET A 166 9.31 3.04 14.84
CA MET A 166 8.09 3.31 14.09
C MET A 166 8.40 4.30 12.97
N PHE A 167 8.03 3.96 11.74
CA PHE A 167 8.28 4.77 10.56
C PHE A 167 7.01 5.53 10.15
N ASN A 168 7.14 6.80 9.82
CA ASN A 168 6.11 7.58 9.14
C ASN A 168 6.64 8.01 7.78
N LEU A 169 6.01 7.47 6.75
CA LEU A 169 6.41 7.59 5.36
C LEU A 169 5.54 8.59 4.59
N MET A 170 4.68 9.33 5.31
CA MET A 170 3.89 10.44 4.77
C MET A 170 4.65 11.77 4.88
N PRO A 171 4.34 12.74 4.00
CA PRO A 171 5.03 14.04 3.99
C PRO A 171 4.60 15.00 5.10
N TRP A 172 3.72 14.58 6.03
CA TRP A 172 3.30 15.36 7.20
C TRP A 172 3.47 14.56 8.49
N PRO A 173 3.72 15.23 9.63
CA PRO A 173 3.71 14.58 10.93
C PRO A 173 2.31 14.10 11.29
N ARG A 174 2.22 13.02 12.06
CA ARG A 174 0.93 12.50 12.54
C ARG A 174 1.04 12.00 13.98
N GLU A 175 -0.01 12.21 14.75
CA GLU A 175 -0.25 11.43 15.97
C GLU A 175 -1.04 10.19 15.59
N GLU A 176 -0.58 9.02 15.99
CA GLU A 176 -1.21 7.76 15.62
C GLU A 176 -1.22 6.78 16.80
N VAL A 177 -2.38 6.13 16.97
CA VAL A 177 -2.52 4.97 17.83
C VAL A 177 -2.13 3.73 17.04
N MET A 178 -0.97 3.17 17.36
CA MET A 178 -0.39 2.04 16.66
C MET A 178 -0.55 0.75 17.45
N ASN A 179 -0.91 -0.32 16.75
CA ASN A 179 -0.82 -1.68 17.27
C ASN A 179 0.49 -2.31 16.81
N THR A 180 1.23 -2.91 17.72
CA THR A 180 2.45 -3.65 17.41
C THR A 180 2.63 -4.81 18.38
N THR A 181 3.59 -5.68 18.08
CA THR A 181 3.90 -6.86 18.87
C THR A 181 5.35 -6.79 19.32
N ILE A 182 5.58 -7.00 20.61
CA ILE A 182 6.92 -7.11 21.19
C ILE A 182 7.13 -8.54 21.66
N ARG A 183 8.28 -9.12 21.30
CA ARG A 183 8.71 -10.45 21.72
C ARG A 183 10.00 -10.31 22.51
N LEU A 184 10.00 -10.75 23.77
CA LEU A 184 11.18 -10.66 24.64
C LEU A 184 11.17 -11.77 25.70
N ARG A 185 12.31 -11.99 26.33
CA ARG A 185 12.44 -12.90 27.48
C ARG A 185 12.19 -12.19 28.81
N ALA A 186 11.01 -11.58 28.95
CA ALA A 186 10.58 -11.04 30.23
C ALA A 186 9.05 -11.03 30.34
N SER A 187 8.55 -11.14 31.57
CA SER A 187 7.12 -11.05 31.88
C SER A 187 6.58 -9.61 31.93
N GLN A 188 7.49 -8.62 31.98
CA GLN A 188 7.18 -7.20 32.00
C GLN A 188 8.32 -6.41 31.33
N PHE A 189 7.99 -5.24 30.82
CA PHE A 189 8.96 -4.33 30.21
C PHE A 189 8.50 -2.89 30.38
N ARG A 190 9.44 -1.96 30.19
CA ARG A 190 9.18 -0.53 30.12
C ARG A 190 9.60 0.00 28.75
N LEU A 191 8.85 0.96 28.23
CA LEU A 191 9.21 1.70 27.01
C LEU A 191 9.71 3.09 27.39
N ARG A 192 10.83 3.52 26.80
CA ARG A 192 11.34 4.89 26.96
C ARG A 192 11.63 5.55 25.63
N ASP A 193 11.49 6.87 25.56
CA ASP A 193 11.98 7.65 24.43
C ASP A 193 13.49 7.96 24.55
N GLU A 194 14.05 8.63 23.54
CA GLU A 194 15.45 9.06 23.49
C GLU A 194 15.82 10.06 24.60
N LYS A 195 14.84 10.70 25.25
CA LYS A 195 15.04 11.62 26.38
C LYS A 195 14.92 10.89 27.73
N GLY A 196 14.66 9.59 27.72
CA GLY A 196 14.46 8.77 28.91
C GLY A 196 13.06 8.88 29.52
N ASN A 197 12.10 9.54 28.87
CA ASN A 197 10.73 9.61 29.34
C ASN A 197 10.02 8.28 29.13
N GLU A 198 9.26 7.86 30.13
CA GLU A 198 8.49 6.63 30.06
C GLU A 198 7.26 6.79 29.16
N ILE A 199 7.11 5.86 28.20
CA ILE A 199 6.01 5.86 27.24
C ILE A 199 4.90 4.92 27.71
N PRO A 200 3.67 5.43 27.90
CA PRO A 200 2.53 4.60 28.25
C PRO A 200 2.06 3.75 27.07
N TYR A 201 1.59 2.54 27.36
CA TYR A 201 1.03 1.63 26.37
C TYR A 201 -0.07 0.76 27.00
N PHE A 202 -0.94 0.22 26.16
CA PHE A 202 -2.00 -0.71 26.55
C PHE A 202 -1.64 -2.12 26.09
N ILE A 203 -1.78 -3.12 26.97
CA ILE A 203 -1.58 -4.53 26.61
C ILE A 203 -2.93 -5.09 26.13
N ARG A 204 -3.01 -5.43 24.84
CA ARG A 204 -4.21 -6.05 24.26
C ARG A 204 -4.25 -7.54 24.51
N SER A 205 -3.09 -8.20 24.41
CA SER A 205 -2.94 -9.61 24.76
C SER A 205 -1.49 -9.90 25.14
N ALA A 206 -1.30 -10.93 25.97
CA ALA A 206 0.01 -11.45 26.33
C ALA A 206 -0.04 -12.97 26.30
N ARG A 207 0.96 -13.61 25.70
CA ARG A 207 1.03 -15.06 25.58
C ARG A 207 2.48 -15.55 25.63
N GLU A 208 2.65 -16.76 26.15
CA GLU A 208 3.92 -17.47 26.11
C GLU A 208 4.14 -18.07 24.72
N LEU A 209 5.37 -17.96 24.21
CA LEU A 209 5.81 -18.51 22.94
C LEU A 209 6.93 -19.52 23.14
N ASP A 210 6.77 -20.66 22.47
CA ASP A 210 7.84 -21.65 22.31
C ASP A 210 9.02 -21.04 21.53
N PRO A 211 10.25 -21.06 22.08
CA PRO A 211 11.45 -20.57 21.40
C PRO A 211 11.67 -21.18 20.01
N GLY A 212 11.22 -22.43 19.78
CA GLY A 212 11.35 -23.12 18.50
C GLY A 212 10.51 -22.51 17.37
N LEU A 213 9.50 -21.69 17.70
CA LEU A 213 8.72 -20.90 16.74
C LEU A 213 9.43 -19.60 16.34
N ILE A 214 10.36 -19.11 17.16
CA ILE A 214 11.17 -17.93 16.87
C ILE A 214 12.39 -18.33 16.04
N ASP A 215 13.15 -19.30 16.55
CA ASP A 215 14.29 -19.87 15.85
C ASP A 215 14.52 -21.31 16.36
N ARG A 216 14.41 -22.26 15.44
CA ARG A 216 14.61 -23.69 15.73
C ARG A 216 16.00 -24.00 16.28
N GLN A 217 17.00 -23.16 15.98
CA GLN A 217 18.36 -23.33 16.50
C GLN A 217 18.42 -23.12 18.02
N ILE A 218 17.60 -22.23 18.59
CA ILE A 218 17.58 -21.94 20.03
C ILE A 218 17.28 -23.21 20.83
N VAL A 219 16.26 -23.97 20.39
CA VAL A 219 15.86 -25.23 21.00
C VAL A 219 16.88 -26.34 20.71
N HIS A 220 17.47 -26.35 19.51
CA HIS A 220 18.49 -27.31 19.14
C HIS A 220 19.74 -27.22 20.03
N TYR A 221 20.12 -26.01 20.44
CA TYR A 221 21.21 -25.76 21.39
C TYR A 221 20.78 -25.83 22.87
N GLY A 222 19.58 -26.35 23.15
CA GLY A 222 19.13 -26.67 24.52
C GLY A 222 18.60 -25.49 25.32
N ASN A 223 18.32 -24.34 24.69
CA ASN A 223 17.72 -23.21 25.38
C ASN A 223 16.19 -23.23 25.23
N TYR A 224 15.51 -23.65 26.30
CA TYR A 224 14.06 -23.80 26.32
C TYR A 224 13.34 -22.65 27.05
N GLU A 225 14.05 -21.58 27.44
CA GLU A 225 13.42 -20.44 28.11
C GLU A 225 12.41 -19.77 27.19
N PRO A 226 11.13 -19.70 27.58
CA PRO A 226 10.07 -19.20 26.73
C PRO A 226 10.22 -17.70 26.46
N PHE A 227 9.75 -17.29 25.29
CA PHE A 227 9.54 -15.88 25.00
C PHE A 227 8.14 -15.48 25.45
N MET A 228 7.98 -14.22 25.86
CA MET A 228 6.67 -13.61 25.98
C MET A 228 6.39 -12.74 24.76
N GLU A 229 5.21 -12.90 24.19
CA GLU A 229 4.70 -12.05 23.11
C GLU A 229 3.58 -11.16 23.65
N PHE A 230 3.79 -9.86 23.53
CA PHE A 230 2.85 -8.82 23.95
C PHE A 230 2.32 -8.09 22.73
N ASP A 231 1.02 -8.22 22.47
CA ASP A 231 0.34 -7.32 21.53
C ASP A 231 -0.01 -6.04 22.27
N ILE A 232 0.63 -4.95 21.89
CA ILE A 232 0.46 -3.66 22.54
C ILE A 232 -0.16 -2.63 21.61
N GLN A 233 -0.76 -1.62 22.23
CA GLN A 233 -1.22 -0.41 21.58
C GLN A 233 -0.61 0.81 22.26
N LEU A 234 -0.09 1.75 21.48
CA LEU A 234 0.49 2.99 22.00
C LEU A 234 0.19 4.17 21.08
N SER A 235 0.11 5.38 21.64
CA SER A 235 0.04 6.62 20.85
C SER A 235 1.42 7.25 20.78
N GLN A 236 1.84 7.67 19.58
CA GLN A 236 3.05 8.46 19.37
C GLN A 236 2.84 9.50 18.26
N ILE A 237 3.57 10.61 18.39
CA ILE A 237 3.72 11.60 17.33
C ILE A 237 4.90 11.18 16.45
N LEU A 238 4.65 10.88 15.18
CA LEU A 238 5.68 10.49 14.22
C LEU A 238 6.05 11.70 13.34
N PRO A 239 7.35 11.98 13.15
CA PRO A 239 7.78 13.05 12.24
C PRO A 239 7.44 12.71 10.78
N SER A 240 7.25 13.71 9.93
CA SER A 240 7.08 13.50 8.48
C SER A 240 8.31 12.82 7.87
N MET A 241 8.11 11.85 6.97
CA MET A 241 9.18 11.18 6.22
C MET A 241 10.35 10.72 7.10
N GLY A 242 10.06 10.13 8.26
CA GLY A 242 11.06 9.81 9.27
C GLY A 242 10.64 8.64 10.16
N TYR A 243 11.29 8.53 11.30
CA TYR A 243 11.00 7.50 12.28
C TYR A 243 11.11 8.02 13.71
N ARG A 244 10.53 7.27 14.64
CA ARG A 244 10.71 7.45 16.09
C ARG A 244 11.20 6.15 16.68
N THR A 245 12.20 6.25 17.54
CA THR A 245 12.80 5.12 18.25
C THR A 245 12.38 5.15 19.72
N LEU A 246 11.93 4.01 20.22
CA LEU A 246 11.74 3.75 21.64
C LEU A 246 12.70 2.63 22.07
N PHE A 247 13.07 2.64 23.35
CA PHE A 247 13.93 1.64 23.96
C PHE A 247 13.13 0.75 24.89
N ILE A 248 13.37 -0.55 24.80
CA ILE A 248 12.68 -1.58 25.58
C ILE A 248 13.60 -2.00 26.73
N GLU A 249 13.15 -1.74 27.95
CA GLU A 249 13.83 -2.19 29.17
C GLU A 249 13.12 -3.44 29.71
N PRO A 250 13.70 -4.64 29.53
CA PRO A 250 13.09 -5.88 30.00
C PRO A 250 13.14 -5.98 31.54
N HIS A 251 12.25 -6.78 32.13
CA HIS A 251 12.13 -7.06 33.57
C HIS A 251 11.75 -5.88 34.46
N VAL A 252 11.59 -4.69 33.90
CA VAL A 252 11.15 -3.49 34.59
C VAL A 252 9.65 -3.27 34.34
N ALA A 253 8.88 -2.93 35.37
CA ALA A 253 7.47 -2.59 35.21
C ALA A 253 7.32 -1.28 34.42
N GLY A 254 6.58 -1.33 33.32
CA GLY A 254 6.23 -0.18 32.49
C GLY A 254 4.92 0.50 32.90
N LYS A 255 4.69 1.68 32.31
CA LYS A 255 3.44 2.46 32.44
C LYS A 255 2.30 1.85 31.61
N VAL A 256 1.77 0.72 32.07
CA VAL A 256 0.61 0.06 31.44
C VAL A 256 -0.66 0.87 31.71
N LEU A 257 -1.39 1.21 30.65
CA LEU A 257 -2.68 1.89 30.74
C LEU A 257 -3.80 0.88 31.03
N SER A 258 -4.77 1.30 31.84
CA SER A 258 -6.02 0.58 32.04
C SER A 258 -7.00 0.85 30.90
N PRO A 259 -7.96 -0.06 30.63
CA PRO A 259 -9.03 0.20 29.68
C PRO A 259 -9.79 1.48 30.06
N ALA A 260 -10.22 2.25 29.07
CA ALA A 260 -11.06 3.42 29.32
C ALA A 260 -12.36 3.01 30.04
N GLN A 261 -12.85 3.88 30.92
CA GLN A 261 -14.15 3.68 31.55
C GLN A 261 -15.26 3.82 30.49
N ASN A 262 -16.27 2.96 30.57
CA ASN A 262 -17.42 3.04 29.66
C ASN A 262 -18.12 4.40 29.81
N THR A 263 -18.21 5.12 28.70
CA THR A 263 -19.08 6.29 28.56
C THR A 263 -20.54 5.86 28.47
N GLY A 264 -21.48 6.80 28.61
CA GLY A 264 -22.90 6.54 28.34
C GLY A 264 -23.20 6.27 26.86
N ALA A 265 -22.35 6.79 25.97
CA ALA A 265 -22.37 6.48 24.54
C ALA A 265 -21.48 5.27 24.20
N LEU A 266 -21.77 4.64 23.06
CA LEU A 266 -20.99 3.48 22.60
C LEU A 266 -19.53 3.83 22.30
N LEU A 267 -19.28 4.92 21.57
CA LEU A 267 -17.96 5.51 21.40
C LEU A 267 -18.07 7.02 21.54
N GLU A 268 -17.16 7.63 22.29
CA GLU A 268 -17.15 9.07 22.49
C GLU A 268 -15.72 9.59 22.60
N ASN A 269 -15.44 10.70 21.92
CA ASN A 269 -14.21 11.46 22.10
C ASN A 269 -14.53 12.98 22.15
N ALA A 270 -13.50 13.81 21.99
CA ALA A 270 -13.65 15.27 22.03
C ALA A 270 -14.52 15.82 20.87
N PHE A 271 -14.56 15.11 19.74
CA PHE A 271 -15.18 15.57 18.49
C PHE A 271 -16.51 14.88 18.20
N TRP A 272 -16.61 13.59 18.49
CA TRP A 272 -17.73 12.75 18.08
C TRP A 272 -18.33 12.00 19.26
N GLN A 273 -19.65 11.87 19.22
CA GLN A 273 -20.41 10.86 19.96
C GLN A 273 -21.06 9.93 18.94
N ILE A 274 -20.83 8.62 19.09
CA ILE A 274 -21.31 7.59 18.18
C ILE A 274 -22.12 6.57 18.97
N ASP A 275 -23.36 6.36 18.54
CA ASP A 275 -24.27 5.34 19.06
C ASP A 275 -24.76 4.41 17.93
N ILE A 276 -25.39 3.30 18.30
CA ILE A 276 -26.06 2.37 17.37
C ILE A 276 -27.58 2.47 17.59
N ASN A 277 -28.33 2.64 16.51
CA ASN A 277 -29.79 2.56 16.52
C ASN A 277 -30.26 1.09 16.53
N ASP A 278 -31.52 0.86 16.87
CA ASP A 278 -32.09 -0.50 16.94
C ASP A 278 -32.03 -1.28 15.62
N ASP A 279 -31.96 -0.58 14.48
CA ASP A 279 -31.83 -1.16 13.13
C ASP A 279 -30.38 -1.45 12.70
N GLY A 280 -29.41 -1.18 13.59
CA GLY A 280 -27.99 -1.36 13.33
C GLY A 280 -27.32 -0.19 12.58
N THR A 281 -28.05 0.86 12.24
CA THR A 281 -27.45 2.08 11.68
C THR A 281 -26.69 2.87 12.75
N LEU A 282 -25.67 3.63 12.32
CA LEU A 282 -24.88 4.47 13.20
C LEU A 282 -25.53 5.85 13.37
N ARG A 283 -25.66 6.31 14.62
CA ARG A 283 -26.01 7.69 14.95
C ARG A 283 -24.74 8.45 15.31
N LEU A 284 -24.32 9.36 14.44
CA LEU A 284 -23.14 10.19 14.59
C LEU A 284 -23.57 11.60 15.02
N ARG A 285 -23.04 12.09 16.15
CA ARG A 285 -23.19 13.48 16.59
C ARG A 285 -21.82 14.15 16.62
N ASP A 286 -21.68 15.20 15.82
CA ASP A 286 -20.56 16.12 15.85
C ASP A 286 -20.73 17.06 17.06
N LYS A 287 -19.76 17.08 17.98
CA LYS A 287 -19.83 17.88 19.21
C LYS A 287 -19.43 19.34 19.01
N GLU A 288 -18.79 19.68 17.90
CA GLU A 288 -18.42 21.06 17.58
C GLU A 288 -19.59 21.83 16.96
N THR A 289 -20.44 21.14 16.20
CA THR A 289 -21.57 21.76 15.46
C THR A 289 -22.95 21.56 16.10
N ALA A 290 -23.07 20.73 17.14
CA ALA A 290 -24.36 20.34 17.75
C ALA A 290 -24.60 20.85 19.18
#